data_AF-A0A1E8CR38-F1
#
_entry.id   AF-A0A1E8CR38-F1
#
_cell.length_a   1.000
_cell.length_b   1.000
_cell.length_c   1.000
_cell.angle_alpha   90.00
_cell.angle_beta   90.00
_cell.angle_gamma   90.00
#
_symmetry.space_group_name_H-M   'P 1'
#
loop_
_entity.id
_entity.type
_entity.pdbx_description
1 polymer ?
#
loop_
_entity_poly.entity_id
_entity_poly.type
_entity_poly.pdbx_seq_one_letter_code
_entity_poly.pdbx_strand_id
1 'polypeptide(L)'
;MVEAISAALFKADPVGLNFATNKDEYDAEAETIVIALPSAAGPEDVKALTHEAFVHWFGTATAGPMERYVAVAPDIWSLWRSSQGLSGEQV
;
A
#
# COMPACT_ATOMS: atom_id res chain seq x y z
N MET A 1 5.35 9.10 -3.97
CA MET A 1 5.25 7.69 -3.54
C MET A 1 3.92 7.44 -2.85
N VAL A 2 3.59 8.19 -1.80
CA VAL A 2 2.29 8.11 -1.10
C VAL A 2 1.11 8.13 -2.08
N GLU A 3 1.01 9.16 -2.94
CA GLU A 3 -0.07 9.26 -3.95
C GLU A 3 -0.18 8.03 -4.87
N ALA A 4 0.94 7.44 -5.28
CA ALA A 4 0.94 6.28 -6.17
C ALA A 4 0.46 5.01 -5.45
N ILE A 5 0.83 4.84 -4.17
CA ILE A 5 0.37 3.73 -3.34
C ILE A 5 -1.10 3.93 -2.97
N SER A 6 -1.52 5.14 -2.61
CA SER A 6 -2.91 5.49 -2.33
C SER A 6 -3.80 5.18 -3.55
N ALA A 7 -3.36 5.55 -4.77
CA ALA A 7 -4.06 5.18 -5.99
C ALA A 7 -4.14 3.66 -6.24
N ALA A 8 -3.09 2.91 -5.92
CA ALA A 8 -3.09 1.45 -6.01
C ALA A 8 -4.07 0.82 -5.00
N LEU A 9 -4.10 1.31 -3.76
CA LEU A 9 -5.03 0.90 -2.71
C LEU A 9 -6.47 1.24 -3.10
N PHE A 10 -6.73 2.44 -3.60
CA PHE A 10 -8.04 2.88 -4.06
C PHE A 10 -8.58 1.99 -5.18
N LYS A 11 -7.72 1.57 -6.11
CA LYS A 11 -8.08 0.64 -7.20
C LYS A 11 -8.38 -0.76 -6.71
N ALA A 12 -7.62 -1.25 -5.72
CA ALA A 12 -7.78 -2.59 -5.18
C ALA A 12 -8.96 -2.71 -4.18
N ASP A 13 -9.28 -1.60 -3.52
CA ASP A 13 -10.32 -1.41 -2.51
C ASP A 13 -10.43 -2.58 -1.50
N PRO A 14 -9.37 -2.87 -0.71
CA PRO A 14 -9.33 -4.08 0.13
C PRO A 14 -10.44 -4.15 1.19
N VAL A 15 -10.96 -3.00 1.61
CA VAL A 15 -11.97 -2.88 2.68
C VAL A 15 -13.33 -2.41 2.17
N GLY A 16 -13.50 -2.21 0.87
CA GLY A 16 -14.82 -1.86 0.29
C GLY A 16 -15.28 -0.43 0.62
N LEU A 17 -14.34 0.50 0.81
CA LEU A 17 -14.64 1.88 1.20
C LEU A 17 -14.68 2.84 0.01
N ASN A 18 -14.35 2.39 -1.20
CA ASN A 18 -14.30 3.25 -2.36
C ASN A 18 -15.72 3.66 -2.84
N PHE A 19 -16.12 4.89 -2.54
CA PHE A 19 -17.38 5.50 -3.02
C PHE A 19 -17.17 6.54 -4.15
N ALA A 20 -16.06 6.44 -4.88
CA ALA A 20 -15.72 7.19 -6.10
C ALA A 20 -15.48 8.71 -5.97
N THR A 21 -15.79 9.37 -4.85
CA THR A 21 -15.68 10.84 -4.73
C THR A 21 -14.51 11.37 -3.90
N ASN A 22 -13.88 10.56 -3.04
CA ASN A 22 -12.76 11.03 -2.20
C ASN A 22 -11.45 10.36 -2.64
N LYS A 23 -10.61 11.12 -3.34
CA LYS A 23 -9.32 10.61 -3.86
C LYS A 23 -8.26 10.38 -2.78
N ASP A 24 -8.49 10.90 -1.57
CA ASP A 24 -7.55 10.88 -0.46
C ASP A 24 -7.91 9.81 0.59
N GLU A 25 -8.79 8.85 0.25
CA GLU A 25 -9.36 7.83 1.16
C GLU A 25 -8.33 6.92 1.83
N TYR A 26 -7.18 6.71 1.20
CA TYR A 26 -6.16 5.76 1.66
C TYR A 26 -4.79 6.40 1.93
N ASP A 27 -4.72 7.73 2.06
CA ASP A 27 -3.45 8.44 2.18
C ASP A 27 -2.72 8.12 3.49
N ALA A 28 -3.45 7.99 4.60
CA ALA A 28 -2.87 7.67 5.91
C ALA A 28 -2.25 6.25 5.95
N GLU A 29 -2.93 5.29 5.34
CA GLU A 29 -2.43 3.92 5.16
C GLU A 29 -1.23 3.92 4.21
N ALA A 30 -1.32 4.66 3.10
CA ALA A 30 -0.24 4.78 2.14
C ALA A 30 1.02 5.38 2.77
N GLU A 31 0.91 6.44 3.59
CA GLU A 31 2.03 7.01 4.34
C GLU A 31 2.69 5.98 5.26
N THR A 32 1.88 5.22 6.00
CA THR A 32 2.35 4.15 6.90
C THR A 32 3.14 3.09 6.12
N ILE A 33 2.62 2.67 4.96
CA ILE A 33 3.27 1.69 4.09
C ILE A 33 4.58 2.26 3.53
N VAL A 34 4.62 3.52 3.09
CA VAL A 34 5.84 4.17 2.58
C VAL A 34 6.96 4.17 3.60
N ILE A 35 6.65 4.46 4.87
CA ILE A 35 7.63 4.46 5.95
C ILE A 35 8.21 3.06 6.18
N ALA A 36 7.38 2.01 6.02
CA ALA A 36 7.78 0.63 6.27
C ALA A 36 8.46 -0.05 5.07
N LEU A 37 8.21 0.38 3.83
CA LEU A 37 8.74 -0.23 2.62
C LEU A 37 10.26 -0.48 2.56
N PRO A 38 11.13 0.37 3.17
CA PRO A 38 12.57 0.10 3.22
C PRO A 38 12.96 -1.20 3.97
N SER A 39 12.11 -1.73 4.85
CA SER A 39 12.37 -2.98 5.57
C SER A 39 11.87 -4.23 4.85
N ALA A 40 11.05 -4.08 3.80
CA ALA A 40 10.49 -5.19 3.04
C ALA A 40 11.53 -5.81 2.09
N ALA A 41 11.57 -7.14 2.03
CA ALA A 41 12.40 -7.90 1.09
C ALA A 41 11.64 -8.34 -0.17
N GLY A 42 10.31 -8.22 -0.19
CA GLY A 42 9.50 -8.57 -1.36
C GLY A 42 7.99 -8.40 -1.17
N PRO A 43 7.19 -8.80 -2.18
CA PRO A 43 5.73 -8.64 -2.17
C PRO A 43 5.02 -9.29 -0.98
N GLU A 44 5.53 -10.40 -0.46
CA GLU A 44 4.95 -11.07 0.71
C GLU A 44 5.10 -10.22 1.99
N ASP A 45 6.23 -9.55 2.17
CA ASP A 45 6.44 -8.61 3.28
C ASP A 45 5.56 -7.37 3.08
N VAL A 46 5.45 -6.87 1.84
CA VAL A 46 4.56 -5.75 1.51
C VAL A 46 3.10 -6.09 1.82
N LYS A 47 2.66 -7.33 1.55
CA LYS A 47 1.32 -7.80 1.91
C LYS A 47 1.10 -7.74 3.42
N ALA A 48 2.07 -8.23 4.21
CA ALA A 48 1.99 -8.19 5.67
C ALA A 48 1.94 -6.74 6.19
N LEU A 49 2.85 -5.88 5.71
CA LEU A 49 2.89 -4.46 6.07
C LEU A 49 1.60 -3.71 5.69
N THR A 50 1.02 -4.01 4.52
CA THR A 50 -0.23 -3.40 4.06
C THR A 50 -1.39 -3.84 4.95
N HIS A 51 -1.46 -5.12 5.31
CA HIS A 51 -2.49 -5.61 6.25
C HIS A 51 -2.33 -4.97 7.63
N GLU A 52 -1.11 -4.90 8.16
CA GLU A 52 -0.82 -4.26 9.45
C GLU A 52 -1.20 -2.78 9.46
N ALA A 53 -0.91 -2.04 8.40
CA ALA A 53 -1.35 -0.65 8.24
C ALA A 53 -2.87 -0.54 8.32
N PHE A 54 -3.60 -1.38 7.59
CA PHE A 54 -5.06 -1.36 7.60
C PHE A 54 -5.65 -1.79 8.95
N VAL A 55 -5.03 -2.75 9.64
CA VAL A 55 -5.42 -3.13 11.01
C VAL A 55 -5.19 -1.97 11.97
N HIS A 56 -4.10 -1.22 11.82
CA HIS A 56 -3.81 -0.04 12.63
C HIS A 56 -4.86 1.07 12.45
N TRP A 57 -5.23 1.37 11.21
CA TRP A 57 -6.14 2.47 10.89
C TRP A 57 -7.64 2.13 11.02
N PHE A 58 -8.03 0.91 10.66
CA PHE A 58 -9.45 0.51 10.61
C PHE A 58 -9.85 -0.57 11.63
N GLY A 59 -8.88 -1.13 12.35
CA GLY A 59 -9.08 -2.29 13.22
C GLY A 59 -9.19 -3.61 12.46
N THR A 60 -8.99 -4.72 13.17
CA THR A 60 -8.96 -6.08 12.61
C THR A 60 -10.26 -6.48 11.92
N ALA A 61 -11.41 -6.07 12.46
CA ALA A 61 -12.72 -6.42 11.92
C ALA A 61 -12.94 -5.83 10.52
N THR A 62 -12.52 -4.58 10.31
CA THR A 62 -12.68 -3.86 9.04
C THR A 62 -11.62 -4.28 8.03
N ALA A 63 -10.35 -4.34 8.46
CA ALA A 63 -9.24 -4.78 7.63
C ALA A 63 -9.49 -6.19 7.04
N GLY A 64 -10.09 -7.06 7.85
CA GLY A 64 -10.41 -8.43 7.44
C GLY A 64 -9.14 -9.27 7.26
N PRO A 65 -9.23 -10.36 6.50
CA PRO A 65 -8.15 -11.34 6.39
C PRO A 65 -7.06 -10.90 5.39
N MET A 66 -5.84 -11.41 5.57
CA MET A 66 -4.64 -11.01 4.82
C MET A 66 -4.75 -11.28 3.30
N GLU A 67 -5.61 -12.24 2.91
CA GLU A 67 -5.87 -12.61 1.52
C GLU A 67 -6.40 -11.43 0.69
N ARG A 68 -7.06 -10.44 1.32
CA ARG A 68 -7.54 -9.23 0.64
C ARG A 68 -6.43 -8.39 0.03
N TYR A 69 -5.20 -8.53 0.54
CA TYR A 69 -4.05 -7.71 0.16
C TYR A 69 -3.13 -8.38 -0.86
N VAL A 70 -3.41 -9.65 -1.22
CA VAL A 70 -2.59 -10.44 -2.15
C VAL A 70 -2.47 -9.77 -3.53
N ALA A 71 -3.55 -9.12 -3.99
CA ALA A 71 -3.57 -8.50 -5.31
C ALA A 71 -2.80 -7.17 -5.37
N VAL A 72 -2.82 -6.37 -4.29
CA VAL A 72 -2.23 -5.02 -4.28
C VAL A 72 -0.75 -5.01 -3.89
N ALA A 73 -0.29 -6.01 -3.13
CA ALA A 73 1.08 -6.05 -2.65
C ALA A 73 2.16 -6.10 -3.75
N PRO A 74 2.01 -6.87 -4.84
CA PRO A 74 2.96 -6.85 -5.96
C PRO A 74 3.01 -5.50 -6.68
N ASP A 75 1.88 -4.80 -6.77
CA ASP A 75 1.79 -3.48 -7.40
C ASP A 75 2.55 -2.44 -6.56
N ILE A 76 2.32 -2.42 -5.25
CA ILE A 76 3.04 -1.56 -4.30
C ILE A 76 4.55 -1.85 -4.34
N TRP A 77 4.94 -3.13 -4.33
CA TRP A 77 6.35 -3.52 -4.40
C TRP A 77 7.01 -3.04 -5.70
N SER A 78 6.31 -3.17 -6.82
CA SER A 78 6.80 -2.72 -8.13
C SER A 78 6.98 -1.21 -8.17
N LEU A 79 6.00 -0.43 -7.68
CA LEU A 79 6.08 1.02 -7.56
C LEU A 79 7.30 1.46 -6.73
N TRP A 80 7.52 0.81 -5.59
CA TRP A 80 8.66 1.08 -4.72
C TRP A 80 10.00 0.78 -5.41
N ARG A 81 10.14 -0.41 -6.00
CA ARG A 81 11.35 -0.81 -6.72
C ARG A 81 11.69 0.11 -7.87
N SER A 82 10.68 0.57 -8.61
CA SER A 82 10.87 1.54 -9.70
C SER A 82 11.35 2.89 -9.17
N SER A 83 10.86 3.39 -8.02
CA SER A 83 11.36 4.66 -7.47
C SER A 83 12.81 4.55 -6.97
N GLN A 84 13.21 3.40 -6.43
CA GLN A 84 14.60 3.15 -6.02
C GLN A 84 15.56 3.06 -7.23
N GLY A 85 15.06 2.68 -8.41
CA GLY A 85 15.83 2.72 -9.66
C GLY A 85 15.94 4.12 -10.28
N LEU A 86 14.97 4.99 -10.02
CA LEU A 86 14.96 6.39 -10.48
C LEU A 86 15.84 7.33 -9.64
N SER A 87 16.27 6.90 -8.44
CA SER A 87 17.25 7.62 -7.62
C SER A 87 18.71 7.40 -8.04
N GLY A 88 18.96 6.76 -9.19
CA GLY A 88 20.29 6.29 -9.63
C GLY A 88 20.91 6.96 -10.85
N GLU A 89 20.27 7.92 -11.53
CA GLU A 89 20.84 8.54 -12.74
C GLU A 89 20.74 10.07 -12.70
N GLN A 90 21.73 10.71 -12.08
CA GLN A 90 22.23 12.03 -12.47
C GLN A 90 23.75 12.00 -12.36
N VAL A 91 24.41 11.64 -13.46
CA VAL A 91 25.82 11.94 -13.72
C VAL A 91 25.95 13.28 -14.44
#